data_AF-A0A847B6K0-F1
#
_entry.id   AF-A0A847B6K0-F1
#
_cell.length_a   1.000
_cell.length_b   1.000
_cell.length_c   1.000
_cell.angle_alpha   90.00
_cell.angle_beta   90.00
_cell.angle_gamma   90.00
#
_symmetry.space_group_name_H-M   'P 1'
#
loop_
_entity.id
_entity.type
_entity.pdbx_description
1 polymer ?
#
loop_
_entity_poly.entity_id
_entity_poly.type
_entity_poly.pdbx_seq_one_letter_code
_entity_poly.pdbx_strand_id
1 'polypeptide(L)'
;YLEMSKVTLASEDQKARSNTFQVLFLALKNILIMINPYTPFIAEEIYLNLPNHLQSIALETYPKFEAKIIDKKDDDKVELLLDAIKEIRTYKIENKLAPNTPVDLVISSQLQFFKGFEIYLKRFAFATEITLNSEDISKLDGVLRILKHGSMLIKEQINKEELLKKIEISIAYEESEIKRAKSMLEKQSFLLKAPKEKVENERKKLAEHEQVLTLLLSKKSRLLD
;
A
#
# COMPACT_ATOMS: atom_id res chain seq x y z
N TYR A 1 -11.80 3.71 -9.73
CA TYR A 1 -13.10 3.01 -9.76
C TYR A 1 -12.93 1.49 -9.89
N LEU A 2 -12.36 0.96 -10.98
CA LEU A 2 -12.23 -0.51 -11.22
C LEU A 2 -11.75 -1.31 -10.00
N GLU A 3 -10.66 -0.88 -9.36
CA GLU A 3 -10.15 -1.56 -8.17
C GLU A 3 -11.15 -1.58 -7.01
N MET A 4 -11.85 -0.48 -6.76
CA MET A 4 -12.90 -0.41 -5.72
C MET A 4 -14.07 -1.33 -6.10
N SER A 5 -14.48 -1.33 -7.36
CA SER A 5 -15.56 -2.20 -7.84
C SER A 5 -15.27 -3.69 -7.61
N LYS A 6 -14.00 -4.14 -7.68
CA LYS A 6 -13.63 -5.54 -7.37
C LYS A 6 -14.03 -5.95 -5.95
N VAL A 7 -13.91 -5.03 -5.00
CA VAL A 7 -14.29 -5.28 -3.59
C VAL A 7 -15.78 -5.54 -3.48
N THR A 8 -16.60 -4.69 -4.11
CA THR A 8 -18.06 -4.87 -4.12
C THR A 8 -18.49 -6.08 -4.93
N LEU A 9 -17.85 -6.35 -6.07
CA LEU A 9 -18.13 -7.50 -6.92
C LEU A 9 -17.85 -8.86 -6.24
N ALA A 10 -16.92 -8.88 -5.28
CA ALA A 10 -16.60 -10.05 -4.46
C ALA A 10 -17.49 -10.20 -3.22
N SER A 11 -18.37 -9.24 -2.92
CA SER A 11 -19.25 -9.30 -1.74
C SER A 11 -20.42 -10.28 -1.93
N GLU A 12 -21.05 -10.69 -0.83
CA GLU A 12 -22.26 -11.54 -0.89
C GLU A 12 -23.54 -10.74 -1.20
N ASP A 13 -23.48 -9.40 -1.17
CA ASP A 13 -24.61 -8.54 -1.48
C ASP A 13 -24.90 -8.52 -3.00
N GLN A 14 -25.85 -9.34 -3.41
CA GLN A 14 -26.27 -9.47 -4.81
C GLN A 14 -26.77 -8.16 -5.41
N LYS A 15 -27.42 -7.28 -4.62
CA LYS A 15 -27.91 -5.99 -5.09
C LYS A 15 -26.75 -5.03 -5.32
N ALA A 16 -25.81 -4.93 -4.38
CA ALA A 16 -24.61 -4.11 -4.54
C ALA A 16 -23.77 -4.57 -5.75
N ARG A 17 -23.64 -5.88 -5.95
CA ARG A 17 -22.97 -6.46 -7.12
C ARG A 17 -23.65 -6.07 -8.44
N SER A 18 -24.96 -6.25 -8.53
CA SER A 18 -25.73 -5.91 -9.73
C SER A 18 -25.62 -4.41 -10.06
N ASN A 19 -25.78 -3.55 -9.06
CA ASN A 19 -25.63 -2.10 -9.23
C ASN A 19 -24.22 -1.74 -9.73
N THR A 20 -23.18 -2.31 -9.12
CA THR A 20 -21.79 -2.05 -9.52
C THR A 20 -21.52 -2.50 -10.96
N PHE A 21 -22.06 -3.67 -11.36
CA PHE A 21 -21.93 -4.16 -12.73
C PHE A 21 -22.63 -3.23 -13.73
N GLN A 22 -23.82 -2.73 -13.42
CA GLN A 22 -24.54 -1.78 -14.26
C GLN A 22 -23.77 -0.46 -14.42
N VAL A 23 -23.19 0.08 -13.34
CA VAL A 23 -22.38 1.30 -13.41
C VAL A 23 -21.10 1.07 -14.23
N LEU A 24 -20.42 -0.08 -14.05
CA LEU A 24 -19.26 -0.44 -14.85
C LEU A 24 -19.59 -0.54 -16.35
N PHE A 25 -20.69 -1.20 -16.68
CA PHE A 25 -21.18 -1.31 -18.05
C PHE A 25 -21.49 0.06 -18.65
N LEU A 26 -22.26 0.89 -17.93
CA LEU A 26 -22.64 2.23 -18.39
C LEU A 26 -21.40 3.12 -18.61
N ALA A 27 -20.47 3.12 -17.66
CA ALA A 27 -19.24 3.89 -17.75
C ALA A 27 -18.38 3.42 -18.94
N LEU A 28 -18.18 2.10 -19.09
CA LEU A 28 -17.41 1.55 -20.19
C LEU A 28 -18.04 1.88 -21.54
N LYS A 29 -19.36 1.66 -21.69
CA LYS A 29 -20.10 2.00 -22.93
C LYS A 29 -19.92 3.47 -23.30
N ASN A 30 -20.10 4.38 -22.35
CA ASN A 30 -19.95 5.82 -22.60
C ASN A 30 -18.51 6.20 -22.95
N ILE A 31 -17.50 5.62 -22.29
CA ILE A 31 -16.09 5.84 -22.63
C ILE A 31 -15.81 5.38 -24.06
N LEU A 32 -16.32 4.22 -24.48
CA LEU A 32 -16.16 3.71 -25.84
C LEU A 32 -16.78 4.66 -26.88
N ILE A 33 -17.98 5.17 -26.63
CA ILE A 33 -18.64 6.13 -27.54
C ILE A 33 -17.82 7.43 -27.63
N MET A 34 -17.30 7.92 -26.50
CA MET A 34 -16.49 9.14 -26.46
C MET A 34 -15.13 8.99 -27.14
N ILE A 35 -14.49 7.81 -27.04
CA ILE A 35 -13.17 7.56 -27.61
C ILE A 35 -13.22 7.11 -29.08
N ASN A 36 -14.38 6.63 -29.55
CA ASN A 36 -14.58 6.15 -30.93
C ASN A 36 -14.07 7.09 -32.03
N PRO A 37 -14.25 8.44 -31.96
CA PRO A 37 -13.70 9.34 -32.97
C PRO A 37 -12.17 9.30 -33.10
N TYR A 38 -11.46 8.82 -32.08
CA TYR A 38 -10.00 8.74 -32.04
C TYR A 38 -9.47 7.32 -32.25
N THR A 39 -10.17 6.32 -31.70
CA THR A 39 -9.76 4.90 -31.76
C THR A 39 -10.90 4.01 -32.26
N PRO A 40 -11.39 4.18 -33.50
CA PRO A 40 -12.65 3.61 -33.95
C PRO A 40 -12.65 2.08 -33.96
N PHE A 41 -11.59 1.45 -34.48
CA PHE A 41 -11.54 -0.01 -34.60
C PHE A 41 -11.52 -0.71 -33.23
N ILE A 42 -10.73 -0.19 -32.28
CA ILE A 42 -10.65 -0.73 -30.92
C ILE A 42 -11.97 -0.48 -30.17
N ALA A 43 -12.53 0.72 -30.30
CA ALA A 43 -13.78 1.07 -29.65
C ALA A 43 -14.94 0.19 -30.16
N GLU A 44 -15.02 -0.01 -31.48
CA GLU A 44 -16.00 -0.87 -32.13
C GLU A 44 -15.85 -2.33 -31.66
N GLU A 45 -14.65 -2.89 -31.70
CA GLU A 45 -14.41 -4.28 -31.29
C GLU A 45 -14.86 -4.53 -29.85
N ILE A 46 -14.46 -3.67 -28.90
CA ILE A 46 -14.85 -3.82 -27.50
C ILE A 46 -16.37 -3.63 -27.35
N TYR A 47 -16.94 -2.64 -28.03
CA TYR A 47 -18.37 -2.31 -27.96
C TYR A 47 -19.27 -3.45 -28.48
N LEU A 48 -18.91 -4.09 -29.58
CA LEU A 48 -19.66 -5.24 -30.13
C LEU A 48 -19.61 -6.49 -29.23
N ASN A 49 -18.70 -6.52 -28.23
CA ASN A 49 -18.67 -7.56 -27.20
C ASN A 49 -19.50 -7.20 -25.95
N LEU A 50 -20.07 -6.00 -25.88
CA LEU A 50 -20.92 -5.58 -24.76
C LEU A 50 -22.38 -6.05 -24.96
N PRO A 51 -23.13 -6.40 -23.90
CA PRO A 51 -24.54 -6.74 -24.04
C PRO A 51 -25.38 -5.56 -24.54
N ASN A 52 -26.46 -5.84 -25.26
CA ASN A 52 -27.42 -4.85 -25.78
C ASN A 52 -26.77 -3.76 -26.66
N HIS A 53 -25.71 -4.12 -27.39
CA HIS A 53 -25.07 -3.24 -28.37
C HIS A 53 -25.94 -3.11 -29.64
N LEU A 54 -25.78 -1.99 -30.34
CA LEU A 54 -26.27 -1.78 -31.71
C LEU A 54 -25.35 -2.46 -32.74
N GLN A 55 -25.73 -2.45 -34.01
CA GLN A 55 -24.92 -3.02 -35.10
C GLN A 55 -23.53 -2.38 -35.21
N SER A 56 -23.38 -1.12 -34.80
CA SER A 56 -22.10 -0.43 -34.74
C SER A 56 -22.16 0.67 -33.68
N ILE A 57 -21.02 0.98 -33.05
CA ILE A 57 -20.89 2.12 -32.12
C ILE A 57 -21.13 3.45 -32.83
N ALA A 58 -20.92 3.51 -34.15
CA ALA A 58 -21.20 4.71 -34.95
C ALA A 58 -22.70 5.07 -34.97
N LEU A 59 -23.59 4.14 -34.63
CA LEU A 59 -25.04 4.36 -34.52
C LEU A 59 -25.48 4.82 -33.13
N GLU A 60 -24.57 4.84 -32.16
CA GLU A 60 -24.88 5.30 -30.81
C GLU A 60 -25.03 6.82 -30.73
N THR A 61 -25.82 7.26 -29.76
CA THR A 61 -25.93 8.69 -29.46
C THR A 61 -24.80 9.11 -28.52
N TYR A 62 -24.19 10.26 -28.81
CA TYR A 62 -23.16 10.81 -27.92
C TYR A 62 -23.71 11.02 -26.49
N PRO A 63 -22.97 10.62 -25.43
CA PRO A 63 -23.44 10.74 -24.06
C PRO A 63 -23.79 12.19 -23.71
N LYS A 64 -24.94 12.38 -23.05
CA LYS A 64 -25.38 13.70 -22.58
C LYS A 64 -25.02 13.88 -21.13
N PHE A 65 -24.65 15.10 -20.78
CA PHE A 65 -24.38 15.47 -19.40
C PHE A 65 -25.68 15.46 -18.57
N GLU A 66 -25.67 14.78 -17.44
CA GLU A 66 -26.80 14.69 -16.52
C GLU A 66 -26.42 15.20 -15.13
N ALA A 67 -26.74 16.48 -14.87
CA ALA A 67 -26.42 17.13 -13.59
C ALA A 67 -27.02 16.42 -12.36
N LYS A 68 -28.11 15.67 -12.53
CA LYS A 68 -28.80 14.96 -11.44
C LYS A 68 -27.99 13.78 -10.87
N ILE A 69 -27.01 13.29 -11.60
CA ILE A 69 -26.16 12.17 -11.18
C ILE A 69 -24.95 12.66 -10.36
N ILE A 70 -24.69 13.97 -10.35
CA ILE A 70 -23.59 14.56 -9.58
C ILE A 70 -24.03 14.71 -8.13
N ASP A 71 -23.36 13.97 -7.24
CA ASP A 71 -23.48 14.14 -5.80
C ASP A 71 -22.13 14.56 -5.21
N LYS A 72 -22.02 15.84 -4.90
CA LYS A 72 -20.81 16.42 -4.31
C LYS A 72 -20.45 15.79 -2.96
N LYS A 73 -21.43 15.32 -2.18
CA LYS A 73 -21.15 14.68 -0.90
C LYS A 73 -20.52 13.31 -1.10
N ASP A 74 -20.89 12.60 -2.15
CA ASP A 74 -20.27 11.31 -2.47
C ASP A 74 -18.88 11.50 -3.07
N ASP A 75 -18.66 12.55 -3.88
CA ASP A 75 -17.32 12.94 -4.33
C ASP A 75 -16.40 13.25 -3.14
N ASP A 76 -16.86 14.08 -2.19
CA ASP A 76 -16.07 14.43 -0.99
C ASP A 76 -15.72 13.19 -0.15
N LYS A 77 -16.63 12.20 -0.04
CA LYS A 77 -16.35 10.91 0.62
C LYS A 77 -15.25 10.13 -0.09
N VAL A 78 -15.34 10.01 -1.41
CA VAL A 78 -14.37 9.25 -2.20
C VAL A 78 -13.01 9.94 -2.18
N GLU A 79 -12.96 11.27 -2.26
CA GLU A 79 -11.72 12.04 -2.12
C GLU A 79 -11.06 11.79 -0.76
N LEU A 80 -11.82 11.83 0.34
CA LEU A 80 -11.30 11.56 1.68
C LEU A 80 -10.73 10.14 1.80
N LEU A 81 -11.38 9.14 1.20
CA LEU A 81 -10.86 7.77 1.14
C LEU A 81 -9.54 7.69 0.36
N LEU A 82 -9.46 8.34 -0.81
CA LEU A 82 -8.26 8.36 -1.64
C LEU A 82 -7.09 9.04 -0.92
N ASP A 83 -7.37 10.14 -0.22
CA ASP A 83 -6.41 10.86 0.61
C ASP A 83 -5.88 9.98 1.74
N ALA A 84 -6.77 9.30 2.47
CA ALA A 84 -6.38 8.35 3.52
C ALA A 84 -5.49 7.21 2.99
N ILE A 85 -5.85 6.59 1.85
CA ILE A 85 -5.04 5.53 1.22
C ILE A 85 -3.67 6.05 0.81
N LYS A 86 -3.61 7.27 0.27
CA LYS A 86 -2.37 7.92 -0.13
C LYS A 86 -1.47 8.14 1.07
N GLU A 87 -1.99 8.72 2.16
CA GLU A 87 -1.21 8.98 3.37
C GLU A 87 -0.69 7.70 4.03
N ILE A 88 -1.45 6.60 4.01
CA ILE A 88 -0.96 5.30 4.50
C ILE A 88 0.18 4.77 3.64
N ARG A 89 0.09 4.93 2.31
CA ARG A 89 1.18 4.51 1.41
C ARG A 89 2.42 5.37 1.59
N THR A 90 2.26 6.68 1.74
CA THR A 90 3.35 7.61 2.05
C THR A 90 4.02 7.21 3.36
N TYR A 91 3.25 6.95 4.42
CA TYR A 91 3.76 6.45 5.69
C TYR A 91 4.60 5.17 5.53
N LYS A 92 4.11 4.20 4.74
CA LYS A 92 4.87 2.95 4.49
C LYS A 92 6.18 3.21 3.77
N ILE A 93 6.19 4.11 2.78
CA ILE A 93 7.41 4.49 2.05
C ILE A 93 8.42 5.16 3.00
N GLU A 94 7.97 6.14 3.78
CA GLU A 94 8.81 6.89 4.74
C GLU A 94 9.46 5.96 5.78
N ASN A 95 8.73 4.95 6.24
CA ASN A 95 9.20 3.98 7.22
C ASN A 95 9.84 2.72 6.59
N LYS A 96 10.06 2.71 5.27
CA LYS A 96 10.64 1.57 4.51
C LYS A 96 9.90 0.24 4.74
N LEU A 97 8.59 0.32 4.93
CA LEU A 97 7.71 -0.84 5.10
C LEU A 97 7.30 -1.40 3.74
N ALA A 98 7.03 -2.71 3.69
CA ALA A 98 6.48 -3.32 2.49
C ALA A 98 5.05 -2.79 2.23
N PRO A 99 4.61 -2.66 0.97
CA PRO A 99 3.27 -2.16 0.66
C PRO A 99 2.13 -2.94 1.34
N ASN A 100 2.34 -4.25 1.55
CA ASN A 100 1.40 -5.18 2.18
C ASN A 100 1.55 -5.30 3.70
N THR A 101 2.47 -4.57 4.33
CA THR A 101 2.62 -4.58 5.80
C THR A 101 1.30 -4.13 6.44
N PRO A 102 0.73 -4.89 7.38
CA PRO A 102 -0.50 -4.52 8.06
C PRO A 102 -0.30 -3.28 8.94
N VAL A 103 -1.33 -2.46 9.07
CA VAL A 103 -1.35 -1.27 9.91
C VAL A 103 -2.67 -1.14 10.64
N ASP A 104 -2.65 -0.61 11.85
CA ASP A 104 -3.88 -0.26 12.56
C ASP A 104 -4.16 1.23 12.40
N LEU A 105 -5.43 1.57 12.26
CA LEU A 105 -5.86 2.94 11.98
C LEU A 105 -6.82 3.41 13.06
N VAL A 106 -6.58 4.61 13.58
CA VAL A 106 -7.57 5.35 14.37
C VAL A 106 -7.94 6.60 13.60
N ILE A 107 -9.22 6.72 13.23
CA ILE A 107 -9.72 7.84 12.44
C ILE A 107 -10.59 8.71 13.33
N SER A 108 -10.28 10.01 13.43
CA SER A 108 -11.02 10.93 14.30
C SER A 108 -11.95 11.90 13.60
N SER A 109 -11.99 11.87 12.28
CA SER A 109 -12.74 12.86 11.51
C SER A 109 -13.96 12.28 10.84
N GLN A 110 -15.07 13.01 10.94
CA GLN A 110 -16.25 12.80 10.10
C GLN A 110 -16.61 11.32 9.96
N LEU A 111 -16.72 10.60 11.09
CA LEU A 111 -16.83 9.14 11.18
C LEU A 111 -17.90 8.55 10.24
N GLN A 112 -18.96 9.32 9.97
CA GLN A 112 -20.02 8.96 9.04
C GLN A 112 -19.53 8.78 7.59
N PHE A 113 -18.49 9.51 7.18
CA PHE A 113 -17.89 9.43 5.84
C PHE A 113 -17.04 8.19 5.65
N PHE A 114 -16.48 7.61 6.72
CA PHE A 114 -15.70 6.37 6.65
C PHE A 114 -16.55 5.12 6.89
N LYS A 115 -17.76 5.28 7.45
CA LYS A 115 -18.68 4.18 7.69
C LYS A 115 -19.04 3.49 6.37
N GLY A 116 -18.69 2.20 6.26
CA GLY A 116 -18.86 1.41 5.04
C GLY A 116 -17.69 1.45 4.07
N PHE A 117 -16.70 2.35 4.25
CA PHE A 117 -15.48 2.35 3.43
C PHE A 117 -14.31 1.57 4.05
N GLU A 118 -14.49 1.05 5.26
CA GLU A 118 -13.52 0.18 5.96
C GLU A 118 -13.01 -0.95 5.07
N ILE A 119 -13.89 -1.56 4.26
CA ILE A 119 -13.53 -2.67 3.37
C ILE A 119 -12.49 -2.25 2.33
N TYR A 120 -12.51 -1.00 1.87
CA TYR A 120 -11.53 -0.48 0.92
C TYR A 120 -10.21 -0.16 1.61
N LEU A 121 -10.23 0.37 2.84
CA LEU A 121 -9.01 0.58 3.63
C LEU A 121 -8.33 -0.76 3.96
N LYS A 122 -9.10 -1.79 4.34
CA LYS A 122 -8.59 -3.15 4.52
C LYS A 122 -7.93 -3.68 3.24
N ARG A 123 -8.56 -3.47 2.07
CA ARG A 123 -8.04 -3.96 0.79
C ARG A 123 -6.82 -3.19 0.26
N PHE A 124 -6.84 -1.86 0.31
CA PHE A 124 -5.85 -1.01 -0.37
C PHE A 124 -4.71 -0.54 0.52
N ALA A 125 -4.96 -0.46 1.83
CA ALA A 125 -4.01 -0.03 2.82
C ALA A 125 -3.54 -1.18 3.74
N PHE A 126 -4.11 -2.38 3.61
CA PHE A 126 -3.83 -3.51 4.51
C PHE A 126 -4.12 -3.13 5.97
N ALA A 127 -5.17 -2.34 6.17
CA ALA A 127 -5.61 -1.98 7.50
C ALA A 127 -6.16 -3.23 8.21
N THR A 128 -5.63 -3.57 9.38
CA THR A 128 -6.07 -4.73 10.17
C THR A 128 -7.21 -4.34 11.09
N GLU A 129 -6.96 -3.36 11.96
CA GLU A 129 -7.97 -2.75 12.80
C GLU A 129 -8.24 -1.30 12.39
N ILE A 130 -9.53 -0.95 12.34
CA ILE A 130 -9.97 0.41 12.05
C ILE A 130 -10.87 0.83 13.20
N THR A 131 -10.38 1.74 14.03
CA THR A 131 -11.15 2.32 15.13
C THR A 131 -11.62 3.71 14.73
N LEU A 132 -12.93 3.91 14.79
CA LEU A 132 -13.56 5.21 14.63
C LEU A 132 -13.64 5.86 16.02
N ASN A 133 -12.88 6.93 16.26
CA ASN A 133 -12.85 7.61 17.55
C ASN A 133 -13.39 9.04 17.39
N SER A 134 -14.25 9.53 18.27
CA SER A 134 -14.72 10.93 18.24
C SER A 134 -13.80 11.89 18.99
N GLU A 135 -12.86 11.37 19.78
CA GLU A 135 -11.96 12.15 20.62
C GLU A 135 -10.66 12.54 19.89
N ASP A 136 -9.91 13.46 20.50
CA ASP A 136 -8.63 13.93 19.99
C ASP A 136 -7.60 12.80 19.99
N ILE A 137 -7.24 12.33 18.79
CA ILE A 137 -6.28 11.24 18.57
C ILE A 137 -4.83 11.71 18.67
N SER A 138 -4.55 13.00 18.85
CA SER A 138 -3.18 13.52 18.95
C SER A 138 -2.41 13.01 20.18
N LYS A 139 -3.13 12.57 21.21
CA LYS A 139 -2.56 12.03 22.46
C LYS A 139 -2.35 10.52 22.45
N LEU A 140 -2.79 9.84 21.40
CA LEU A 140 -2.64 8.40 21.27
C LEU A 140 -1.28 8.06 20.67
N ASP A 141 -0.69 6.96 21.12
CA ASP A 141 0.55 6.44 20.53
C ASP A 141 0.32 6.04 19.07
N GLY A 142 1.12 6.64 18.18
CA GLY A 142 1.07 6.40 16.74
C GLY A 142 1.56 7.61 15.95
N VAL A 143 1.46 7.52 14.63
CA VAL A 143 1.88 8.58 13.73
C VAL A 143 0.66 9.28 13.15
N LEU A 144 0.52 10.56 13.51
CA LEU A 144 -0.60 11.40 13.05
C LEU A 144 -0.39 11.82 11.59
N ARG A 145 -1.46 11.73 10.81
CA ARG A 145 -1.58 12.21 9.43
C ARG A 145 -2.81 13.10 9.33
N ILE A 146 -2.63 14.27 8.72
CA ILE A 146 -3.71 15.22 8.47
C ILE A 146 -4.29 14.92 7.10
N LEU A 147 -5.61 14.77 7.04
CA LEU A 147 -6.38 14.57 5.82
C LEU A 147 -7.14 15.86 5.48
N LYS A 148 -7.58 16.00 4.23
CA LYS A 148 -8.31 17.18 3.73
C LYS A 148 -9.49 17.61 4.61
N HIS A 149 -10.20 16.65 5.22
CA HIS A 149 -11.33 16.90 6.12
C HIS A 149 -11.17 16.19 7.47
N GLY A 150 -9.94 15.99 7.93
CA GLY A 150 -9.73 15.16 9.10
C GLY A 150 -8.33 14.85 9.58
N SER A 151 -8.26 13.88 10.49
CA SER A 151 -6.99 13.31 10.95
C SER A 151 -7.12 11.81 11.15
N MET A 152 -6.02 11.13 10.88
CA MET A 152 -5.86 9.69 11.00
C MET A 152 -4.55 9.42 11.72
N LEU A 153 -4.61 8.55 12.71
CA LEU A 153 -3.44 8.04 13.40
C LEU A 153 -3.15 6.65 12.87
N ILE A 154 -1.93 6.45 12.39
CA ILE A 154 -1.44 5.13 11.99
C ILE A 154 -0.69 4.54 13.17
N LYS A 155 -1.21 3.45 13.70
CA LYS A 155 -0.54 2.61 14.67
C LYS A 155 0.19 1.52 13.91
N GLU A 156 1.49 1.46 14.10
CA GLU A 156 2.26 0.37 13.52
C GLU A 156 1.95 -0.90 14.30
N GLN A 157 1.40 -1.92 13.63
CA GLN A 157 1.47 -3.28 14.14
C GLN A 157 2.90 -3.78 13.96
N ILE A 158 3.84 -3.21 14.74
CA ILE A 158 5.09 -3.90 14.96
C ILE A 158 4.73 -5.10 15.82
N ASN A 159 4.49 -6.24 15.18
CA ASN A 159 4.57 -7.49 15.90
C ASN A 159 6.00 -7.57 16.44
N LYS A 160 6.19 -7.23 17.72
CA LYS A 160 7.50 -7.22 18.38
C LYS A 160 8.21 -8.54 18.14
N GLU A 161 7.49 -9.66 18.11
CA GLU A 161 8.04 -10.99 17.82
C GLU A 161 8.51 -11.13 16.36
N GLU A 162 7.77 -10.61 15.38
CA GLU A 162 8.19 -10.67 13.97
C GLU A 162 9.37 -9.73 13.69
N LEU A 163 9.39 -8.54 14.31
CA LEU A 163 10.53 -7.63 14.23
C LEU A 163 11.75 -8.22 14.94
N LEU A 164 11.57 -8.86 16.10
CA LEU A 164 12.61 -9.62 16.79
C LEU A 164 13.15 -10.73 15.90
N LYS A 165 12.29 -11.54 15.28
CA LYS A 165 12.71 -12.61 14.35
C LYS A 165 13.50 -12.06 13.16
N LYS A 166 13.07 -10.95 12.56
CA LYS A 166 13.81 -10.32 11.45
C LYS A 166 15.18 -9.81 11.91
N ILE A 167 15.23 -9.15 13.07
CA ILE A 167 16.49 -8.68 13.67
C ILE A 167 17.40 -9.86 14.01
N GLU A 168 16.86 -10.97 14.51
CA GLU A 168 17.63 -12.19 14.79
C GLU A 168 18.21 -12.85 13.54
N ILE A 169 17.43 -12.92 12.45
CA ILE A 169 17.91 -13.41 11.15
C ILE A 169 19.04 -12.51 10.63
N SER A 170 18.88 -11.18 10.71
CA SER A 170 19.92 -10.24 10.31
C SER A 170 21.17 -10.36 11.19
N ILE A 171 21.02 -10.49 12.51
CA ILE A 171 22.14 -10.73 13.43
C ILE A 171 22.89 -12.01 13.05
N ALA A 172 22.18 -13.12 12.84
CA ALA A 172 22.80 -14.39 12.47
C ALA A 172 23.56 -14.31 11.13
N TYR A 173 23.03 -13.55 10.16
CA TYR A 173 23.72 -13.28 8.89
C TYR A 173 25.03 -12.51 9.11
N GLU A 174 24.97 -11.37 9.80
CA GLU A 174 26.14 -10.54 10.09
C GLU A 174 27.19 -11.29 10.90
N GLU A 175 26.79 -12.07 11.92
CA GLU A 175 27.70 -12.95 12.68
C GLU A 175 28.38 -13.99 11.78
N SER A 176 27.65 -14.55 10.80
CA SER A 176 28.22 -15.52 9.86
C SER A 176 29.26 -14.90 8.93
N GLU A 177 29.03 -13.68 8.45
CA GLU A 177 29.98 -12.93 7.61
C GLU A 177 31.21 -12.49 8.43
N ILE A 178 31.00 -11.99 9.66
CA ILE A 178 32.10 -11.68 10.59
C ILE A 178 32.97 -12.92 10.84
N LYS A 179 32.35 -14.09 11.08
CA LYS A 179 33.09 -15.34 11.30
C LYS A 179 33.88 -15.76 10.05
N ARG A 180 33.32 -15.60 8.86
CA ARG A 180 34.03 -15.85 7.58
C ARG A 180 35.21 -14.91 7.41
N ALA A 181 35.01 -13.60 7.59
CA ALA A 181 36.05 -12.59 7.46
C ALA A 181 37.18 -12.78 8.49
N LYS A 182 36.85 -13.04 9.77
CA LYS A 182 37.84 -13.37 10.81
C LYS A 182 38.63 -14.63 10.46
N SER A 183 37.96 -15.70 10.04
CA SER A 183 38.64 -16.94 9.64
C SER A 183 39.56 -16.76 8.43
N MET A 184 39.21 -15.88 7.48
CA MET A 184 40.10 -15.54 6.38
C MET A 184 41.31 -14.72 6.85
N LEU A 185 41.11 -13.74 7.72
CA LEU A 185 42.16 -12.87 8.24
C LEU A 185 43.09 -13.55 9.25
N GLU A 186 42.66 -14.63 9.90
CA GLU A 186 43.51 -15.45 10.79
C GLU A 186 44.43 -16.42 10.02
N LYS A 187 44.07 -16.80 8.78
CA LYS A 187 44.88 -17.71 7.97
C LYS A 187 46.16 -17.01 7.52
N GLN A 188 47.30 -17.43 8.08
CA GLN A 188 48.64 -16.97 7.66
C GLN A 188 48.87 -17.10 6.15
N SER A 189 48.31 -18.14 5.51
CA SER A 189 48.38 -18.33 4.06
C SER A 189 47.66 -17.24 3.26
N PHE A 190 46.58 -16.67 3.80
CA PHE A 190 45.85 -15.57 3.17
C PHE A 190 46.59 -14.24 3.36
N LEU A 191 47.11 -13.98 4.57
CA LEU A 191 47.91 -12.79 4.86
C LEU A 191 49.19 -12.70 4.02
N LEU A 192 49.82 -13.84 3.71
CA LEU A 192 51.08 -13.89 2.97
C LEU A 192 50.91 -13.99 1.44
N LYS A 193 49.79 -14.53 0.94
CA LYS A 193 49.57 -14.75 -0.50
C LYS A 193 48.56 -13.79 -1.14
N ALA A 194 47.70 -13.13 -0.37
CA ALA A 194 46.72 -12.20 -0.92
C ALA A 194 47.34 -10.81 -1.16
N PRO A 195 46.95 -10.11 -2.25
CA PRO A 195 47.31 -8.71 -2.45
C PRO A 195 46.90 -7.84 -1.26
N LYS A 196 47.73 -6.85 -0.89
CA LYS A 196 47.47 -5.93 0.24
C LYS A 196 46.07 -5.30 0.18
N GLU A 197 45.65 -4.90 -1.02
CA GLU A 197 44.32 -4.32 -1.29
C GLU A 197 43.17 -5.27 -0.95
N LYS A 198 43.33 -6.58 -1.19
CA LYS A 198 42.32 -7.58 -0.80
C LYS A 198 42.27 -7.77 0.72
N VAL A 199 43.41 -7.71 1.40
CA VAL A 199 43.47 -7.83 2.87
C VAL A 199 42.85 -6.60 3.53
N GLU A 200 43.11 -5.39 3.03
CA GLU A 200 42.49 -4.15 3.52
C GLU A 200 41.00 -4.11 3.27
N ASN A 201 40.53 -4.50 2.08
CA ASN A 201 39.09 -4.59 1.80
C ASN A 201 38.39 -5.58 2.73
N GLU A 202 39.01 -6.72 3.04
CA GLU A 202 38.44 -7.70 3.96
C GLU A 202 38.40 -7.18 5.41
N ARG A 203 39.42 -6.42 5.84
CA ARG A 203 39.42 -5.72 7.14
C ARG A 203 38.34 -4.63 7.21
N LYS A 204 38.13 -3.90 6.11
CA LYS A 204 37.10 -2.86 6.04
C LYS A 204 35.69 -3.46 6.10
N LYS A 205 35.44 -4.53 5.35
CA LYS A 205 34.18 -5.28 5.42
C LYS A 205 33.93 -5.83 6.81
N LEU A 206 34.95 -6.38 7.47
CA LEU A 206 34.83 -6.85 8.85
C LEU A 206 34.36 -5.72 9.79
N ALA A 207 34.96 -4.53 9.69
CA ALA A 207 34.58 -3.39 10.52
C ALA A 207 33.16 -2.89 10.21
N GLU A 208 32.75 -2.89 8.94
CA GLU A 208 31.38 -2.52 8.53
C GLU A 208 30.34 -3.50 9.11
N HIS A 209 30.58 -4.82 8.99
CA HIS A 209 29.70 -5.84 9.56
C HIS A 209 29.65 -5.76 11.10
N GLU A 210 30.77 -5.51 11.79
CA GLU A 210 30.80 -5.35 13.25
C GLU A 210 30.02 -4.10 13.72
N GLN A 211 30.07 -3.00 12.97
CA GLN A 211 29.28 -1.80 13.24
C GLN A 211 27.78 -2.06 13.05
N VAL A 212 27.40 -2.71 11.95
CA VAL A 212 26.01 -3.08 11.67
C VAL A 212 25.47 -4.01 12.76
N LEU A 213 26.25 -5.03 13.17
CA LEU A 213 25.87 -5.93 14.26
C LEU A 213 25.63 -5.19 15.58
N THR A 214 26.50 -4.24 15.92
CA THR A 214 26.36 -3.43 17.14
C THR A 214 25.06 -2.62 17.13
N LEU A 215 24.74 -2.01 15.99
CA LEU A 215 23.48 -1.29 15.80
C LEU A 215 22.26 -2.21 15.94
N LEU A 216 22.30 -3.40 15.33
CA LEU A 216 21.21 -4.38 15.42
C LEU A 216 21.00 -4.89 16.86
N LEU A 217 22.08 -5.16 17.60
CA LEU A 217 22.01 -5.56 19.02
C LEU A 217 21.41 -4.45 19.90
N SER A 218 21.81 -3.19 19.69
CA SER A 218 21.24 -2.04 20.40
C SER A 218 19.75 -1.83 20.09
N LYS A 219 19.35 -2.13 18.84
CA LYS A 219 17.95 -2.08 18.42
C LYS A 219 17.14 -3.22 19.05
N LYS A 220 17.73 -4.42 19.16
CA LYS A 220 17.12 -5.58 19.83
C LYS A 220 16.85 -5.32 21.31
N SER A 221 17.82 -4.76 22.05
CA SER A 221 17.64 -4.48 23.48
C SER A 221 16.51 -3.48 23.74
N ARG A 222 16.46 -2.38 22.97
CA ARG A 222 15.39 -1.37 23.05
C ARG A 222 13.98 -1.89 22.74
N LEU A 223 13.86 -3.03 22.05
CA LEU A 223 12.57 -3.65 21.74
C LEU A 223 12.07 -4.60 22.84
N LEU A 224 13.01 -5.13 23.64
CA LEU A 224 12.76 -6.06 24.73
C LEU A 224 12.45 -5.35 26.05
N ASP A 225 12.97 -4.13 26.23
CA ASP A 225 12.56 -3.18 27.28
C ASP A 225 11.16 -2.58 26.99
#